data_AF-A0A1B1B988-F1
#
_entry.id   AF-A0A1B1B988-F1
#
_cell.length_a   1.000
_cell.length_b   1.000
_cell.length_c   1.000
_cell.angle_alpha   90.00
_cell.angle_beta   90.00
_cell.angle_gamma   90.00
#
_symmetry.space_group_name_H-M   'P 1'
#
loop_
_entity.id
_entity.type
_entity.pdbx_description
1 polymer ?
#
loop_
_entity_poly.entity_id
_entity_poly.type
_entity_poly.pdbx_seq_one_letter_code
_entity_poly.pdbx_strand_id
1 'polypeptide(L)'
;MDGDKDPRHLLIRAHDGPSPLFGTDAPGLPGPDDFTTSVTAGSLGLPGHLAQRLQTWCEARPPGGFTARPALRKHVGQGAEISRAVAAHLGPRWAVRYWDERHRTAKFVCWGCDRMHWTLEAHGHPLPPHPVHITVRGEYKWHPLRADGIGDFAPDDPAAALGLSDGLVAGFYAWAAAVDDALDAWIRHRDDLRHDAECARLEAEGARLAARLADELGPGRTVTYLGC
;
A
#
# COMPACT_ATOMS: atom_id res chain seq x y z
N MET A 1 2.74 21.28 13.34
CA MET A 1 3.67 21.80 12.32
C MET A 1 4.76 20.75 12.15
N ASP A 2 4.45 19.68 11.42
CA ASP A 2 5.48 18.80 10.90
C ASP A 2 5.77 19.30 9.48
N GLY A 3 7.01 19.68 9.24
CA GLY A 3 7.44 20.23 7.96
C GLY A 3 7.14 19.21 6.86
N ASP A 4 6.39 19.67 5.86
CA ASP A 4 6.15 18.97 4.61
C ASP A 4 7.52 18.78 3.93
N LYS A 5 8.21 17.68 4.30
CA LYS A 5 9.44 17.29 3.64
C LYS A 5 9.01 16.71 2.31
N ASP A 6 9.52 17.28 1.24
CA ASP A 6 9.36 16.74 -0.10
C ASP A 6 9.57 15.21 -0.09
N PRO A 7 8.70 14.45 -0.76
CA PRO A 7 8.78 13.00 -0.75
C PRO A 7 10.15 12.56 -1.31
N ARG A 8 10.70 11.49 -0.74
CA ARG A 8 11.94 10.90 -1.28
C ARG A 8 11.67 10.30 -2.64
N HIS A 9 12.62 10.41 -3.56
CA HIS A 9 12.44 9.93 -4.92
C HIS A 9 13.06 8.55 -5.12
N LEU A 10 12.33 7.68 -5.81
CA LEU A 10 12.79 6.34 -6.18
C LEU A 10 12.47 6.06 -7.65
N LEU A 11 13.44 5.58 -8.42
CA LEU A 11 13.26 5.05 -9.76
C LEU A 11 13.42 3.53 -9.75
N ILE A 12 12.45 2.83 -10.30
CA ILE A 12 12.48 1.39 -10.54
C ILE A 12 12.77 1.16 -12.03
N ARG A 13 13.90 0.52 -12.32
CA ARG A 13 14.38 0.28 -13.69
C ARG A 13 15.15 -1.02 -13.77
N ALA A 14 14.68 -1.94 -14.61
CA ALA A 14 15.47 -3.11 -14.97
C ALA A 14 16.70 -2.67 -15.77
N HIS A 15 17.88 -3.14 -15.36
CA HIS A 15 19.15 -2.85 -16.01
C HIS A 15 20.16 -3.98 -15.73
N ASP A 16 21.30 -3.94 -16.40
CA ASP A 16 22.30 -5.01 -16.34
C ASP A 16 23.18 -4.97 -15.06
N GLY A 17 22.76 -4.25 -14.02
CA GLY A 17 23.50 -4.16 -12.76
C GLY A 17 22.75 -4.73 -11.56
N PRO A 18 23.27 -4.51 -10.34
CA PRO A 18 22.96 -5.35 -9.19
C PRO A 18 21.64 -5.03 -8.49
N SER A 19 21.00 -3.91 -8.82
CA SER A 19 19.72 -3.52 -8.21
C SER A 19 18.83 -2.80 -9.22
N PRO A 20 17.53 -3.16 -9.31
CA PRO A 20 16.59 -2.40 -10.12
C PRO A 20 16.12 -1.09 -9.47
N LEU A 21 16.67 -0.71 -8.32
CA LEU A 21 16.19 0.40 -7.48
C LEU A 21 17.25 1.51 -7.41
N PHE A 22 16.84 2.72 -7.76
CA PHE A 22 17.72 3.89 -7.77
C PHE A 22 17.12 5.06 -7.00
N GLY A 23 17.90 5.64 -6.10
CA GLY A 23 17.61 6.90 -5.43
C GLY A 23 18.31 8.07 -6.11
N THR A 24 18.02 9.27 -5.64
CA THR A 24 18.65 10.51 -6.09
C THR A 24 18.69 11.52 -4.95
N ASP A 25 19.76 12.31 -4.91
CA ASP A 25 19.93 13.46 -4.02
C ASP A 25 19.72 14.79 -4.78
N ALA A 26 19.30 14.73 -6.04
CA ALA A 26 19.05 15.92 -6.83
C ALA A 26 17.87 16.74 -6.25
N PRO A 27 18.01 18.08 -6.14
CA PRO A 27 16.95 18.92 -5.61
C PRO A 27 15.80 19.07 -6.61
N GLY A 28 14.59 19.31 -6.09
CA GLY A 28 13.40 19.56 -6.90
C GLY A 28 12.83 18.27 -7.54
N LEU A 29 12.39 18.37 -8.79
CA LEU A 29 11.79 17.23 -9.51
C LEU A 29 12.85 16.57 -10.42
N PRO A 30 13.53 15.50 -9.97
CA PRO A 30 14.62 14.89 -10.72
C PRO A 30 14.14 14.35 -12.06
N GLY A 31 14.99 14.37 -13.09
CA GLY A 31 14.84 13.62 -14.34
C GLY A 31 15.30 12.15 -14.17
N PRO A 32 15.00 11.26 -15.13
CA PRO A 32 15.43 9.85 -15.04
C PRO A 32 16.95 9.65 -14.91
N ASP A 33 17.75 10.56 -15.48
CA ASP A 33 19.21 10.47 -15.47
C ASP A 33 19.83 10.92 -14.14
N ASP A 34 19.05 11.58 -13.28
CA ASP A 34 19.49 12.01 -11.94
C ASP A 34 19.48 10.86 -10.91
N PHE A 35 18.91 9.71 -11.27
CA PHE A 35 18.80 8.51 -10.44
C PHE A 35 20.04 7.62 -10.58
N THR A 36 21.12 8.00 -9.91
CA THR A 36 22.43 7.34 -10.03
C THR A 36 22.80 6.46 -8.83
N THR A 37 22.12 6.63 -7.69
CA THR A 37 22.45 5.92 -6.45
C THR A 37 21.70 4.60 -6.36
N SER A 38 22.40 3.47 -6.41
CA SER A 38 21.79 2.15 -6.21
C SER A 38 21.27 1.99 -4.77
N VAL A 39 20.03 1.52 -4.64
CA VAL A 39 19.35 1.30 -3.35
C VAL A 39 19.03 -0.18 -3.20
N THR A 40 19.08 -0.71 -1.98
CA THR A 40 18.73 -2.11 -1.73
C THR A 40 17.28 -2.24 -1.26
N ALA A 41 16.62 -3.34 -1.60
CA ALA A 41 15.27 -3.63 -1.12
C ALA A 41 15.19 -3.63 0.43
N GLY A 42 16.25 -4.10 1.10
CA GLY A 42 16.34 -4.08 2.56
C GLY A 42 16.39 -2.67 3.16
N SER A 43 17.10 -1.74 2.53
CA SER A 43 17.14 -0.34 3.00
C SER A 43 15.80 0.39 2.90
N LEU A 44 14.91 -0.10 2.03
CA LEU A 44 13.55 0.40 1.85
C LEU A 44 12.51 -0.36 2.71
N GLY A 45 12.94 -1.38 3.46
CA GLY A 45 12.06 -2.23 4.24
C GLY A 45 11.05 -3.00 3.39
N LEU A 46 11.39 -3.35 2.14
CA LEU A 46 10.49 -4.13 1.29
C LEU A 46 10.34 -5.57 1.81
N PRO A 47 9.13 -6.15 1.76
CA PRO A 47 8.93 -7.55 2.13
C PRO A 47 9.78 -8.49 1.25
N GLY A 48 10.28 -9.59 1.83
CA GLY A 48 11.19 -10.50 1.13
C GLY A 48 10.65 -11.05 -0.19
N HIS A 49 9.34 -11.35 -0.24
CA HIS A 49 8.70 -11.81 -1.48
C HIS A 49 8.67 -10.73 -2.58
N LEU A 50 8.49 -9.45 -2.21
CA LEU A 50 8.50 -8.33 -3.15
C LEU A 50 9.92 -8.03 -3.63
N ALA A 51 10.91 -8.09 -2.73
CA ALA A 51 12.32 -7.98 -3.06
C ALA A 51 12.75 -9.08 -4.05
N GLN A 52 12.34 -10.33 -3.82
CA GLN A 52 12.62 -11.45 -4.71
C GLN A 52 11.97 -11.25 -6.09
N ARG A 53 10.70 -10.82 -6.14
CA ARG A 53 10.00 -10.53 -7.40
C ARG A 53 10.72 -9.44 -8.22
N LEU A 54 11.15 -8.36 -7.56
CA LEU A 54 11.94 -7.29 -8.19
C LEU A 54 13.24 -7.83 -8.80
N GLN A 55 13.98 -8.63 -8.04
CA GLN A 55 15.26 -9.19 -8.47
C GLN A 55 15.08 -10.12 -9.66
N THR A 56 14.17 -11.10 -9.56
CA THR A 56 13.86 -12.04 -10.65
C THR A 56 13.37 -11.32 -11.90
N TRP A 57 12.56 -10.27 -11.75
CA TRP A 57 12.14 -9.44 -12.88
C TRP A 57 13.33 -8.75 -13.54
N CYS A 58 14.23 -8.13 -12.77
CA CYS A 58 15.41 -7.47 -13.31
C CYS A 58 16.32 -8.44 -14.07
N GLU A 59 16.57 -9.62 -13.50
CA GLU A 59 17.40 -10.69 -14.11
C GLU A 59 16.78 -11.28 -15.37
N ALA A 60 15.45 -11.26 -15.50
CA ALA A 60 14.76 -11.72 -16.69
C ALA A 60 14.95 -10.79 -17.91
N ARG A 61 15.55 -9.60 -17.72
CA ARG A 61 15.90 -8.70 -18.81
C ARG A 61 17.15 -9.22 -19.54
N PRO A 62 17.09 -9.48 -20.86
CA PRO A 62 18.27 -9.87 -21.62
C PRO A 62 19.33 -8.75 -21.65
N PRO A 63 20.63 -9.09 -21.62
CA PRO A 63 21.70 -8.11 -21.84
C PRO A 63 21.49 -7.37 -23.16
N GLY A 64 21.58 -6.04 -23.14
CA GLY A 64 21.29 -5.21 -24.31
C GLY A 64 19.80 -5.04 -24.66
N GLY A 65 18.89 -5.65 -23.91
CA GLY A 65 17.44 -5.46 -24.02
C GLY A 65 16.70 -6.48 -24.89
N PHE A 66 15.39 -6.31 -25.01
CA PHE A 66 14.52 -7.25 -25.73
C PHE A 66 14.50 -6.98 -27.25
N THR A 67 14.73 -8.03 -28.04
CA THR A 67 14.55 -8.01 -29.51
C THR A 67 13.12 -8.34 -29.93
N ALA A 68 12.40 -9.17 -29.16
CA ALA A 68 11.03 -9.59 -29.44
C ALA A 68 9.99 -8.72 -28.72
N ARG A 69 9.07 -8.09 -29.47
CA ARG A 69 8.01 -7.23 -28.92
C ARG A 69 7.09 -7.94 -27.92
N PRO A 70 6.67 -9.20 -28.10
CA PRO A 70 5.83 -9.88 -27.10
C PRO A 70 6.53 -10.07 -25.76
N ALA A 71 7.82 -10.44 -25.76
CA ALA A 71 8.61 -10.60 -24.55
C ALA A 71 8.78 -9.25 -23.82
N LEU A 72 9.09 -8.18 -24.55
CA LEU A 72 9.16 -6.83 -24.01
C LEU A 72 7.84 -6.40 -23.34
N ARG A 73 6.69 -6.63 -24.00
CA ARG A 73 5.39 -6.27 -23.43
C ARG A 73 5.10 -7.03 -22.14
N LYS A 74 5.42 -8.32 -22.10
CA LYS A 74 5.25 -9.14 -20.89
C LYS A 74 6.13 -8.62 -19.75
N HIS A 75 7.41 -8.37 -20.03
CA HIS A 75 8.36 -7.85 -19.05
C HIS A 75 7.97 -6.47 -18.51
N VAL A 76 7.50 -5.57 -19.38
CA VAL A 76 7.00 -4.25 -18.97
C VAL A 76 5.73 -4.36 -18.12
N GLY A 77 4.81 -5.27 -18.48
CA GLY A 77 3.62 -5.54 -17.66
C GLY A 77 3.98 -6.01 -16.24
N GLN A 78 4.90 -6.96 -16.13
CA GLN A 78 5.40 -7.44 -14.84
C GLN A 78 6.09 -6.33 -14.04
N GLY A 79 6.93 -5.51 -14.69
CA GLY A 79 7.58 -4.38 -14.05
C GLY A 79 6.58 -3.35 -13.52
N ALA A 80 5.49 -3.11 -14.26
CA ALA A 80 4.44 -2.20 -13.84
C ALA A 80 3.69 -2.71 -12.60
N GLU A 81 3.30 -3.99 -12.57
CA GLU A 81 2.66 -4.61 -11.40
C GLU A 81 3.56 -4.57 -10.16
N ILE A 82 4.84 -4.91 -10.33
CA ILE A 82 5.82 -4.89 -9.23
C ILE A 82 6.01 -3.46 -8.72
N SER A 83 6.12 -2.48 -9.62
CA SER A 83 6.33 -1.07 -9.24
C SER A 83 5.15 -0.50 -8.46
N ARG A 84 3.92 -0.92 -8.77
CA ARG A 84 2.71 -0.54 -8.01
C ARG A 84 2.74 -1.13 -6.60
N ALA A 85 3.10 -2.40 -6.47
CA ALA A 85 3.26 -3.03 -5.15
C ALA A 85 4.34 -2.33 -4.31
N VAL A 86 5.46 -1.92 -4.92
CA VAL A 86 6.50 -1.13 -4.25
C VAL A 86 5.97 0.24 -3.81
N ALA A 87 5.29 0.96 -4.69
CA ALA A 87 4.71 2.26 -4.35
C ALA A 87 3.70 2.15 -3.21
N ALA A 88 2.80 1.16 -3.27
CA ALA A 88 1.79 0.92 -2.23
C ALA A 88 2.42 0.62 -0.86
N HIS A 89 3.50 -0.17 -0.83
CA HIS A 89 4.23 -0.48 0.41
C HIS A 89 4.94 0.74 0.99
N LEU A 90 5.60 1.53 0.13
CA LEU A 90 6.38 2.70 0.55
C LEU A 90 5.50 3.89 0.99
N GLY A 91 4.33 4.02 0.38
CA GLY A 91 3.32 5.03 0.72
C GLY A 91 3.75 6.48 0.46
N PRO A 92 3.12 7.46 1.14
CA PRO A 92 3.20 8.89 0.81
C PRO A 92 4.58 9.53 0.97
N ARG A 93 5.48 8.90 1.72
CA ARG A 93 6.86 9.42 1.93
C ARG A 93 7.77 9.23 0.71
N TRP A 94 7.27 8.58 -0.34
CA TRP A 94 8.02 8.26 -1.53
C TRP A 94 7.29 8.65 -2.82
N ALA A 95 8.00 9.37 -3.69
CA ALA A 95 7.63 9.60 -5.08
C ALA A 95 8.29 8.52 -5.95
N VAL A 96 7.56 7.43 -6.17
CA VAL A 96 8.05 6.28 -6.95
C VAL A 96 7.81 6.50 -8.45
N ARG A 97 8.82 6.19 -9.26
CA ARG A 97 8.74 6.16 -10.71
C ARG A 97 9.09 4.79 -11.26
N TYR A 98 8.44 4.42 -12.34
CA TYR A 98 8.73 3.23 -13.12
C TYR A 98 9.28 3.60 -14.50
N TRP A 99 10.42 3.03 -14.87
CA TRP A 99 10.97 3.12 -16.23
C TRP A 99 10.31 2.11 -17.16
N ASP A 100 9.45 2.61 -18.04
CA ASP A 100 8.80 1.85 -19.09
C ASP A 100 9.75 1.70 -20.28
N GLU A 101 10.50 0.59 -20.35
CA GLU A 101 11.50 0.36 -21.40
C GLU A 101 10.89 0.34 -22.81
N ARG A 102 9.62 -0.07 -22.95
CA ARG A 102 8.92 -0.07 -24.23
C ARG A 102 8.75 1.34 -24.78
N HIS A 103 8.45 2.29 -23.91
CA HIS A 103 8.19 3.68 -24.30
C HIS A 103 9.37 4.62 -24.03
N ARG A 104 10.41 4.13 -23.33
CA ARG A 104 11.57 4.91 -22.87
C ARG A 104 11.16 6.14 -22.07
N THR A 105 10.20 5.96 -21.18
CA THR A 105 9.65 7.03 -20.34
C THR A 105 9.60 6.58 -18.89
N ALA A 106 9.85 7.50 -17.96
CA ALA A 106 9.54 7.29 -16.55
C ALA A 106 8.13 7.81 -16.24
N LYS A 107 7.32 7.03 -15.54
CA LYS A 107 5.98 7.43 -15.06
C LYS A 107 5.94 7.36 -13.55
N PHE A 108 5.26 8.30 -12.90
CA PHE A 108 4.98 8.21 -11.47
C PHE A 108 4.03 7.06 -11.20
N VAL A 109 4.24 6.36 -10.10
CA VAL A 109 3.38 5.27 -9.66
C VAL A 109 2.66 5.73 -8.40
N CYS A 110 1.33 5.82 -8.46
CA CYS A 110 0.54 6.21 -7.30
C CYS A 110 0.51 5.06 -6.28
N TRP A 111 0.73 5.40 -5.02
CA TRP A 111 0.73 4.44 -3.91
C TRP A 111 -0.67 4.05 -3.43
N GLY A 112 -1.73 4.76 -3.85
CA GLY A 112 -3.11 4.44 -3.46
C GLY A 112 -4.00 3.95 -4.60
N CYS A 113 -4.00 4.60 -5.78
CA CYS A 113 -4.98 4.24 -6.82
C CYS A 113 -4.57 3.13 -7.80
N ASP A 114 -3.43 2.47 -7.59
CA ASP A 114 -2.84 1.44 -8.48
C ASP A 114 -2.54 1.92 -9.92
N ARG A 115 -2.57 3.24 -10.18
CA ARG A 115 -2.34 3.83 -11.51
C ARG A 115 -0.97 4.48 -11.62
N MET A 116 -0.57 4.69 -12.87
CA MET A 116 0.62 5.45 -13.23
C MET A 116 0.23 6.79 -13.84
N HIS A 117 1.00 7.82 -13.52
CA HIS A 117 0.74 9.20 -13.88
C HIS A 117 1.96 9.84 -14.52
N TRP A 118 1.70 10.84 -15.36
CA TRP A 118 2.75 11.63 -16.00
C TRP A 118 3.32 12.70 -15.07
N THR A 119 2.52 13.16 -14.12
CA THR A 119 2.88 14.19 -13.13
C THR A 119 2.68 13.68 -11.72
N LEU A 120 3.45 14.21 -10.77
CA LEU A 120 3.30 13.90 -9.35
C LEU A 120 1.95 14.40 -8.80
N GLU A 121 1.48 15.54 -9.32
CA GLU A 121 0.26 16.23 -8.90
C GLU A 121 -1.01 15.72 -9.59
N ALA A 122 -0.98 14.54 -10.22
CA ALA A 122 -2.12 14.05 -11.00
C ALA A 122 -3.43 13.86 -10.19
N HIS A 123 -3.33 13.89 -8.86
CA HIS A 123 -4.46 13.82 -7.93
C HIS A 123 -4.78 15.17 -7.25
N GLY A 124 -4.19 16.27 -7.72
CA GLY A 124 -4.30 17.58 -7.09
C GLY A 124 -3.26 17.82 -6.00
N HIS A 125 -3.29 19.03 -5.44
CA HIS A 125 -2.42 19.45 -4.33
C HIS A 125 -3.28 19.91 -3.14
N PRO A 126 -2.93 19.55 -1.89
CA PRO A 126 -1.82 18.66 -1.52
C PRO A 126 -2.02 17.19 -1.94
N LEU A 127 -0.92 16.42 -1.92
CA LEU A 127 -0.71 15.01 -2.32
C LEU A 127 -1.94 14.09 -2.02
N PRO A 128 -2.15 13.01 -2.82
CA PRO A 128 -3.47 12.42 -3.10
C PRO A 128 -4.34 12.12 -1.87
N PRO A 129 -5.68 12.15 -2.00
CA PRO A 129 -6.65 11.99 -0.90
C PRO A 129 -6.79 10.53 -0.43
N HIS A 130 -5.68 9.81 -0.37
CA HIS A 130 -5.63 8.45 0.12
C HIS A 130 -5.40 8.47 1.64
N PRO A 131 -6.08 7.59 2.39
CA PRO A 131 -6.01 7.60 3.84
C PRO A 131 -4.61 7.21 4.32
N VAL A 132 -3.97 8.11 5.07
CA VAL A 132 -2.65 7.89 5.69
C VAL A 132 -2.79 7.35 7.12
N HIS A 133 -3.80 7.84 7.83
CA HIS A 133 -4.16 7.40 9.17
C HIS A 133 -5.47 6.62 9.11
N ILE A 134 -5.38 5.32 9.37
CA ILE A 134 -6.52 4.41 9.37
C ILE A 134 -6.79 4.02 10.82
N THR A 135 -8.04 4.18 11.22
CA THR A 135 -8.54 3.71 12.51
C THR A 135 -9.33 2.43 12.29
N VAL A 136 -9.07 1.42 13.12
CA VAL A 136 -9.87 0.20 13.23
C VAL A 136 -10.73 0.31 14.47
N ARG A 137 -12.05 0.17 14.31
CA ARG A 137 -13.01 0.27 15.41
C ARG A 137 -14.18 -0.69 15.19
N GLY A 138 -14.54 -1.45 16.23
CA GLY A 138 -15.79 -2.18 16.26
C GLY A 138 -16.87 -1.21 16.68
N GLU A 139 -17.87 -0.98 15.85
CA GLU A 139 -18.97 -0.07 16.19
C GLU A 139 -20.26 -0.60 15.57
N TYR A 140 -21.32 -0.68 16.38
CA TYR A 140 -22.57 -1.32 15.99
C TYR A 140 -23.18 -0.67 14.75
N LYS A 141 -23.40 -1.47 13.69
CA LYS A 141 -23.93 -1.07 12.38
C LYS A 141 -23.04 -0.11 11.58
N TRP A 142 -21.77 0.02 11.94
CA TRP A 142 -20.79 0.81 11.19
C TRP A 142 -19.72 -0.07 10.54
N HIS A 143 -19.06 0.49 9.53
CA HIS A 143 -17.92 -0.18 8.90
C HIS A 143 -16.69 -0.16 9.83
N PRO A 144 -15.82 -1.18 9.74
CA PRO A 144 -14.75 -1.39 10.71
C PRO A 144 -13.55 -0.43 10.56
N LEU A 145 -13.47 0.33 9.45
CA LEU A 145 -12.35 1.21 9.13
C LEU A 145 -12.81 2.67 9.04
N ARG A 146 -11.99 3.59 9.58
CA ARG A 146 -12.22 5.04 9.53
C ARG A 146 -10.96 5.80 9.15
N ALA A 147 -11.11 6.87 8.38
CA ALA A 147 -10.01 7.77 8.06
C ALA A 147 -10.51 9.21 7.86
N ASP A 148 -9.65 10.17 8.19
CA ASP A 148 -9.93 11.59 8.00
C ASP A 148 -10.17 11.89 6.51
N GLY A 149 -11.23 12.65 6.23
CA GLY A 149 -11.64 13.00 4.86
C GLY A 149 -12.48 11.95 4.12
N ILE A 150 -12.60 10.73 4.67
CA ILE A 150 -13.43 9.65 4.09
C ILE A 150 -14.60 9.31 5.04
N GLY A 151 -14.36 9.29 6.35
CA GLY A 151 -15.33 8.78 7.33
C GLY A 151 -15.17 7.28 7.53
N ASP A 152 -16.27 6.59 7.86
CA ASP A 152 -16.31 5.12 7.97
C ASP A 152 -16.45 4.48 6.59
N PHE A 153 -15.64 3.47 6.29
CA PHE A 153 -15.61 2.84 4.97
C PHE A 153 -15.34 1.33 5.04
N ALA A 154 -15.80 0.63 4.01
CA ALA A 154 -15.61 -0.80 3.88
C ALA A 154 -14.13 -1.18 3.61
N PRO A 155 -13.65 -2.35 4.06
CA PRO A 155 -12.26 -2.76 3.84
C PRO A 155 -11.84 -2.87 2.37
N ASP A 156 -12.80 -3.01 1.46
CA ASP A 156 -12.64 -3.05 0.00
C ASP A 156 -13.16 -1.79 -0.72
N ASP A 157 -13.40 -0.69 0.01
CA ASP A 157 -13.89 0.56 -0.58
C ASP A 157 -12.88 1.13 -1.61
N PRO A 158 -13.29 1.29 -2.88
CA PRO A 158 -12.41 1.82 -3.92
C PRO A 158 -12.00 3.27 -3.70
N ALA A 159 -12.73 4.04 -2.89
CA ALA A 159 -12.35 5.41 -2.51
C ALA A 159 -11.14 5.42 -1.57
N ALA A 160 -11.05 4.45 -0.66
CA ALA A 160 -9.90 4.28 0.23
C ALA A 160 -8.72 3.62 -0.46
N ALA A 161 -8.99 2.76 -1.46
CA ALA A 161 -8.00 2.12 -2.33
C ALA A 161 -6.84 1.44 -1.54
N LEU A 162 -7.19 0.72 -0.48
CA LEU A 162 -6.21 0.12 0.43
C LEU A 162 -5.45 -1.06 -0.20
N GLY A 163 -6.05 -1.75 -1.17
CA GLY A 163 -5.42 -2.89 -1.86
C GLY A 163 -5.19 -4.09 -0.95
N LEU A 164 -6.08 -4.33 0.02
CA LEU A 164 -5.98 -5.40 1.01
C LEU A 164 -6.19 -6.78 0.39
N SER A 165 -5.62 -7.81 1.01
CA SER A 165 -5.88 -9.19 0.63
C SER A 165 -7.33 -9.60 0.89
N ASP A 166 -7.90 -10.44 0.02
CA ASP A 166 -9.28 -10.96 0.17
C ASP A 166 -9.53 -11.57 1.56
N GLY A 167 -8.52 -12.25 2.12
CA GLY A 167 -8.61 -12.84 3.44
C GLY A 167 -8.65 -11.83 4.58
N LEU A 168 -8.00 -10.66 4.43
CA LEU A 168 -8.09 -9.58 5.40
C LEU A 168 -9.41 -8.83 5.26
N VAL A 169 -9.87 -8.58 4.03
CA VAL A 169 -11.19 -8.00 3.73
C VAL A 169 -12.30 -8.85 4.36
N ALA A 170 -12.30 -10.16 4.10
CA ALA A 170 -13.28 -11.08 4.68
C ALA A 170 -13.20 -11.13 6.22
N GLY A 171 -11.99 -11.06 6.78
CA GLY A 171 -11.78 -11.01 8.23
C GLY A 171 -12.43 -9.79 8.88
N PHE A 172 -12.27 -8.60 8.29
CA PHE A 172 -12.91 -7.38 8.78
C PHE A 172 -14.43 -7.43 8.70
N TYR A 173 -14.99 -7.97 7.61
CA TYR A 173 -16.43 -8.16 7.49
C TYR A 173 -16.98 -9.14 8.53
N ALA A 174 -16.31 -10.27 8.74
CA ALA A 174 -16.71 -11.25 9.74
C ALA A 174 -16.66 -10.67 11.16
N TRP A 175 -15.61 -9.92 11.48
CA TRP A 175 -15.45 -9.27 12.78
C TRP A 175 -16.53 -8.21 13.03
N ALA A 176 -16.79 -7.33 12.05
CA ALA A 176 -17.84 -6.31 12.17
C ALA A 176 -19.24 -6.94 12.36
N ALA A 177 -19.55 -8.02 11.63
CA ALA A 177 -20.79 -8.77 11.82
C ALA A 177 -20.88 -9.39 13.21
N ALA A 178 -19.77 -9.91 13.75
CA ALA A 178 -19.75 -10.50 15.08
C ALA A 178 -19.91 -9.44 16.20
N VAL A 179 -19.41 -8.21 16.01
CA VAL A 179 -19.69 -7.07 16.91
C VAL A 179 -21.19 -6.77 16.93
N ASP A 180 -21.83 -6.73 15.77
CA ASP A 180 -23.27 -6.54 15.67
C ASP A 180 -24.06 -7.64 16.39
N ASP A 181 -23.71 -8.90 16.14
CA ASP A 181 -24.36 -10.06 16.74
C ASP A 181 -24.22 -10.07 18.26
N ALA A 182 -23.05 -9.68 18.79
CA ALA A 182 -22.80 -9.60 20.22
C ALA A 182 -23.68 -8.56 20.92
N LEU A 183 -23.83 -7.37 20.33
CA LEU A 183 -24.71 -6.34 20.89
C LEU A 183 -26.18 -6.75 20.78
N ASP A 184 -26.59 -7.30 19.64
CA ASP A 184 -27.95 -7.80 19.44
C ASP A 184 -28.31 -8.92 20.42
N ALA A 185 -27.37 -9.83 20.71
CA ALA A 185 -27.54 -10.89 21.70
C ALA A 185 -27.67 -10.33 23.12
N TRP A 186 -26.84 -9.36 23.51
CA TRP A 186 -26.96 -8.70 24.79
C TRP A 186 -28.29 -7.94 24.91
N ILE A 187 -28.75 -7.29 23.83
CA ILE A 187 -30.04 -6.61 23.79
C ILE A 187 -31.19 -7.58 24.09
N ARG A 188 -31.14 -8.80 23.54
CA ARG A 188 -32.17 -9.82 23.73
C ARG A 188 -32.12 -10.51 25.09
N HIS A 189 -30.92 -10.83 25.58
CA HIS A 189 -30.76 -11.76 26.70
C HIS A 189 -30.33 -11.08 28.00
N ARG A 190 -29.76 -9.87 27.94
CA ARG A 190 -29.23 -9.12 29.09
C ARG A 190 -28.28 -9.95 29.96
N ASP A 191 -27.50 -10.82 29.32
CA ASP A 191 -26.51 -11.66 29.97
C ASP A 191 -25.15 -10.96 29.90
N ASP A 192 -24.84 -10.21 30.96
CA ASP A 192 -23.62 -9.39 31.03
C ASP A 192 -22.36 -10.27 31.03
N LEU A 193 -22.36 -11.42 31.73
CA LEU A 193 -21.20 -12.30 31.78
C LEU A 193 -20.86 -12.87 30.40
N ARG A 194 -21.89 -13.28 29.65
CA ARG A 194 -21.71 -13.75 28.28
C ARG A 194 -21.28 -12.63 27.36
N HIS A 195 -21.84 -11.44 27.51
CA HIS A 195 -21.50 -10.28 26.70
C HIS A 195 -20.04 -9.85 26.94
N ASP A 196 -19.60 -9.74 28.19
CA ASP A 196 -18.21 -9.39 28.54
C ASP A 196 -17.19 -10.38 27.96
N ALA A 197 -17.50 -11.69 28.04
CA ALA A 197 -16.64 -12.72 27.46
C ALA A 197 -16.54 -12.59 25.93
N GLU A 198 -17.64 -12.27 25.26
CA GLU A 198 -17.67 -12.07 23.82
C GLU A 198 -16.96 -10.78 23.40
N CYS A 199 -17.14 -9.69 24.14
CA CYS A 199 -16.41 -8.44 23.94
C CYS A 199 -14.89 -8.65 24.05
N ALA A 200 -14.41 -9.35 25.08
CA ALA A 200 -12.99 -9.66 25.22
C ALA A 200 -12.44 -10.49 24.04
N ARG A 201 -13.25 -11.41 23.50
CA ARG A 201 -12.89 -12.20 22.31
C ARG A 201 -12.78 -11.31 21.07
N LEU A 202 -13.77 -10.44 20.86
CA LEU A 202 -13.83 -9.50 19.74
C LEU A 202 -12.73 -8.45 19.81
N GLU A 203 -12.37 -7.99 21.00
CA GLU A 203 -11.26 -7.06 21.21
C GLU A 203 -9.93 -7.68 20.74
N ALA A 204 -9.68 -8.93 21.11
CA ALA A 204 -8.49 -9.67 20.71
C ALA A 204 -8.45 -9.95 19.21
N GLU A 205 -9.61 -10.23 18.59
CA GLU A 205 -9.73 -10.41 17.15
C GLU A 205 -9.48 -9.11 16.39
N GLY A 206 -10.11 -8.01 16.81
CA GLY A 206 -9.92 -6.67 16.23
C GLY A 206 -8.46 -6.21 16.31
N ALA A 207 -7.80 -6.44 17.44
CA ALA A 207 -6.37 -6.13 17.59
C ALA A 207 -5.49 -6.92 16.61
N ARG A 208 -5.79 -8.20 16.38
CA ARG A 208 -5.06 -9.03 15.38
C ARG A 208 -5.30 -8.54 13.96
N LEU A 209 -6.54 -8.17 13.62
CA LEU A 209 -6.87 -7.61 12.31
C LEU A 209 -6.18 -6.26 12.09
N ALA A 210 -6.14 -5.39 13.10
CA ALA A 210 -5.43 -4.12 13.03
C ALA A 210 -3.91 -4.30 12.83
N ALA A 211 -3.29 -5.27 13.51
CA ALA A 211 -1.88 -5.59 13.31
C ALA A 211 -1.62 -6.09 11.88
N ARG A 212 -2.44 -7.01 11.37
CA ARG A 212 -2.34 -7.49 9.98
C ARG A 212 -2.55 -6.37 8.96
N LEU A 213 -3.48 -5.45 9.22
CA LEU A 213 -3.70 -4.29 8.39
C LEU A 213 -2.46 -3.40 8.34
N ALA A 214 -1.80 -3.15 9.48
CA ALA A 214 -0.55 -2.39 9.51
C ALA A 214 0.55 -3.06 8.68
N ASP A 215 0.65 -4.40 8.76
CA ASP A 215 1.63 -5.16 7.98
C ASP A 215 1.36 -5.08 6.46
N GLU A 216 0.10 -5.17 6.03
CA GLU A 216 -0.28 -5.11 4.61
C GLU A 216 -0.17 -3.68 4.03
N LEU A 217 -0.49 -2.64 4.81
CA LEU A 217 -0.43 -1.26 4.34
C LEU A 217 0.99 -0.70 4.25
N GLY A 218 1.94 -1.35 4.93
CA GLY A 218 3.35 -0.97 4.95
C GLY A 218 3.65 0.30 5.77
N PRO A 219 4.94 0.65 5.87
CA PRO A 219 5.44 1.70 6.78
C PRO A 219 5.00 3.12 6.42
N GLY A 220 4.43 3.33 5.24
CA GLY A 220 3.95 4.65 4.80
C GLY A 220 2.61 5.07 5.42
N ARG A 221 1.89 4.13 6.05
CA ARG A 221 0.56 4.36 6.62
C ARG A 221 0.55 3.98 8.10
N THR A 222 -0.30 4.65 8.87
CA THR A 222 -0.47 4.40 10.30
C THR A 222 -1.82 3.74 10.54
N VAL A 223 -1.83 2.69 11.36
CA VAL A 223 -3.04 2.03 11.82
C VAL A 223 -3.18 2.23 13.32
N THR A 224 -4.35 2.67 13.77
CA THR A 224 -4.71 2.80 15.19
C THR A 224 -5.90 1.91 15.48
N TYR A 225 -5.82 1.12 16.54
CA TYR A 225 -6.94 0.31 17.01
C TYR A 225 -7.59 1.00 18.21
N LEU A 226 -8.91 1.21 18.16
CA LEU A 226 -9.67 1.87 19.23
C LEU A 226 -10.58 0.93 20.03
N GLY A 227 -10.53 -0.39 19.77
CA GLY A 227 -11.42 -1.34 20.42
C GLY A 227 -12.77 -1.48 19.72
N CYS A 228 -13.65 -2.23 20.36
CA CYS A 228 -15.07 -2.37 20.05
C CYS A 228 -15.93 -1.66 21.12
#